data_AF-A0A496CAT6-F1
#
_entry.id   AF-A0A496CAT6-F1
#
_cell.length_a   1.000
_cell.length_b   1.000
_cell.length_c   1.000
_cell.angle_alpha   90.00
_cell.angle_beta   90.00
_cell.angle_gamma   90.00
#
_symmetry.space_group_name_H-M   'P 1'
#
loop_
_entity.id
_entity.type
_entity.pdbx_description
1 polymer ?
#
loop_
_entity_poly.entity_id
_entity_poly.type
_entity_poly.pdbx_seq_one_letter_code
_entity_poly.pdbx_strand_id
1 'polypeptide(L)'
;MIKSDNPLASLLRQALDLTENTTGIPVDIDYEAISRAAIKAAREERDRIFSDPKVLVTQNEAHNIYGKSVITALLRRGKLQPYKFDMTEAYDKSGDLVKRAKGVVYYRVAEIDNAIEEANVLKGIRRIGIR
;
A
#
# COMPACT_ATOMS: atom_id res chain seq x y z
N MET A 1 -23.63 -73.84 -8.90
CA MET A 1 -22.72 -72.77 -9.37
C MET A 1 -23.16 -71.48 -8.68
N ILE A 2 -22.65 -71.25 -7.47
CA ILE A 2 -23.11 -70.16 -6.60
C ILE A 2 -22.31 -68.91 -6.97
N LYS A 3 -22.91 -67.99 -7.71
CA LYS A 3 -22.38 -66.64 -7.89
C LYS A 3 -22.54 -65.91 -6.56
N SER A 4 -21.54 -65.98 -5.70
CA SER A 4 -21.44 -65.11 -4.54
C SER A 4 -20.93 -63.74 -5.03
N ASP A 5 -21.84 -62.88 -5.47
CA ASP A 5 -21.52 -61.48 -5.73
C ASP A 5 -21.27 -60.80 -4.39
N ASN A 6 -20.03 -60.90 -3.91
CA ASN A 6 -19.60 -60.29 -2.66
C ASN A 6 -19.72 -58.76 -2.83
N PRO A 7 -20.62 -58.08 -2.10
CA PRO A 7 -20.87 -56.65 -2.26
C PRO A 7 -19.66 -55.79 -1.88
N LEU A 8 -18.74 -56.36 -1.09
CA LEU A 8 -17.49 -55.70 -0.72
C LEU A 8 -16.50 -55.70 -1.89
N ALA A 9 -16.53 -56.73 -2.74
CA ALA A 9 -15.71 -56.81 -3.94
C ALA A 9 -16.20 -55.87 -5.05
N SER A 10 -17.51 -55.65 -5.17
CA SER A 10 -18.05 -54.66 -6.11
C SER A 10 -17.75 -53.23 -5.66
N LEU A 11 -17.86 -52.94 -4.36
CA LEU A 11 -17.45 -51.64 -3.78
C LEU A 11 -15.96 -51.36 -3.97
N LEU A 12 -15.10 -52.36 -3.76
CA LEU A 12 -13.66 -52.20 -4.00
C LEU A 12 -13.34 -51.93 -5.47
N ARG A 13 -14.02 -52.62 -6.40
CA ARG A 13 -13.89 -52.35 -7.84
C ARG A 13 -14.36 -50.94 -8.20
N GLN A 14 -15.50 -50.52 -7.67
CA GLN A 14 -16.02 -49.19 -7.92
C GLN A 14 -15.13 -48.09 -7.34
N ALA A 15 -14.52 -48.32 -6.18
CA ALA A 15 -13.54 -47.41 -5.59
C ALA A 15 -12.26 -47.35 -6.44
N LEU A 16 -11.76 -48.48 -6.94
CA LEU A 16 -10.60 -48.53 -7.83
C LEU A 16 -10.89 -47.80 -9.16
N ASP A 17 -12.04 -48.04 -9.79
CA ASP A 17 -12.44 -47.34 -11.02
C ASP A 17 -12.57 -45.82 -10.83
N LEU A 18 -13.01 -45.36 -9.65
CA LEU A 18 -13.04 -43.94 -9.32
C LEU A 18 -11.64 -43.37 -9.13
N THR A 19 -10.70 -44.12 -8.55
CA THR A 19 -9.31 -43.68 -8.40
C THR A 19 -8.55 -43.65 -9.73
N GLU A 20 -8.83 -44.59 -10.64
CA GLU A 20 -8.22 -44.64 -11.97
C GLU A 20 -8.77 -43.55 -12.90
N ASN A 21 -10.06 -43.21 -12.77
CA ASN A 21 -10.67 -42.10 -13.53
C ASN A 21 -10.44 -40.72 -12.90
N THR A 22 -10.03 -40.65 -11.63
CA THR A 22 -9.50 -39.41 -11.03
C THR A 22 -8.01 -39.30 -11.34
N THR A 23 -7.65 -39.44 -12.61
CA THR A 23 -6.39 -38.86 -13.09
C THR A 23 -6.54 -37.36 -12.89
N GLY A 24 -5.76 -36.85 -11.92
CA GLY A 24 -5.91 -35.51 -11.38
C GLY A 24 -6.16 -34.49 -12.48
N ILE A 25 -7.27 -33.76 -12.35
CA ILE A 25 -7.57 -32.63 -13.23
C ILE A 25 -6.29 -31.82 -13.34
N PRO A 26 -5.65 -31.71 -14.52
CA PRO A 26 -4.48 -30.88 -14.66
C PRO A 26 -4.98 -29.45 -14.46
N VAL A 27 -4.80 -28.93 -13.25
CA VAL A 27 -5.08 -27.53 -12.94
C VAL A 27 -3.93 -26.77 -13.59
N ASP A 28 -4.17 -26.27 -14.79
CA ASP A 28 -3.26 -25.32 -15.42
C ASP A 28 -3.36 -24.00 -14.66
N ILE A 29 -2.51 -23.84 -13.65
CA ILE A 29 -2.49 -22.65 -12.79
C ILE A 29 -1.76 -21.57 -13.56
N ASP A 30 -2.52 -20.60 -14.09
CA ASP A 30 -1.93 -19.40 -14.68
C ASP A 30 -1.39 -18.48 -13.56
N TYR A 31 -0.13 -18.71 -13.20
CA TYR A 31 0.59 -17.92 -12.20
C TYR A 31 0.72 -16.44 -12.60
N GLU A 32 0.72 -16.12 -13.91
CA GLU A 32 0.78 -14.75 -14.42
C GLU A 32 -0.54 -14.02 -14.20
N ALA A 33 -1.68 -14.69 -14.42
CA ALA A 33 -2.98 -14.13 -14.10
C ALA A 33 -3.13 -13.88 -12.59
N ILE A 34 -2.67 -14.82 -11.75
CA ILE A 34 -2.69 -14.70 -10.28
C ILE A 34 -1.80 -13.54 -9.82
N SER A 35 -0.59 -13.42 -10.36
CA SER A 35 0.34 -12.35 -9.97
C SER A 35 -0.20 -10.97 -10.35
N ARG A 36 -0.78 -10.83 -11.54
CA ARG A 36 -1.44 -9.57 -11.98
C ARG A 36 -2.65 -9.23 -11.12
N ALA A 37 -3.47 -10.21 -10.79
CA ALA A 37 -4.62 -10.02 -9.91
C ALA A 37 -4.17 -9.59 -8.51
N ALA A 38 -3.11 -10.21 -7.96
CA ALA A 38 -2.53 -9.86 -6.67
C ALA A 38 -1.94 -8.43 -6.68
N ILE A 39 -1.21 -8.05 -7.72
CA ILE A 39 -0.67 -6.68 -7.88
C ILE A 39 -1.81 -5.66 -7.93
N LYS A 40 -2.87 -5.95 -8.70
CA LYS A 40 -4.04 -5.07 -8.82
C LYS A 40 -4.75 -4.90 -7.49
N ALA A 41 -5.04 -5.99 -6.78
CA ALA A 41 -5.69 -5.95 -5.47
C ALA A 41 -4.85 -5.18 -4.44
N ALA A 42 -3.52 -5.38 -4.44
CA ALA A 42 -2.62 -4.64 -3.56
C ALA A 42 -2.60 -3.14 -3.85
N ARG A 43 -2.76 -2.74 -5.12
CA ARG A 43 -2.86 -1.34 -5.52
C ARG A 43 -4.17 -0.71 -5.09
N GLU A 44 -5.30 -1.40 -5.31
CA GLU A 44 -6.62 -0.93 -4.90
C GLU A 44 -6.74 -0.78 -3.38
N GLU A 45 -6.16 -1.71 -2.62
CA GLU A 45 -6.15 -1.62 -1.15
C GLU A 45 -5.25 -0.47 -0.66
N ARG A 46 -4.11 -0.23 -1.32
CA ARG A 46 -3.31 0.96 -1.06
C ARG A 46 -4.11 2.23 -1.31
N ASP A 47 -4.75 2.34 -2.46
CA ASP A 47 -5.54 3.53 -2.82
C ASP A 47 -6.69 3.74 -1.81
N ARG A 48 -7.33 2.66 -1.34
CA ARG A 48 -8.34 2.71 -0.26
C ARG A 48 -7.76 3.22 1.05
N ILE A 49 -6.61 2.71 1.48
CA ILE A 49 -5.94 3.18 2.71
C ILE A 49 -5.54 4.65 2.58
N PHE A 50 -4.96 5.03 1.44
CA PHE A 50 -4.53 6.41 1.18
C PHE A 50 -5.71 7.39 1.05
N SER A 51 -6.91 6.90 0.72
CA SER A 51 -8.14 7.72 0.72
C SER A 51 -8.66 8.06 2.12
N ASP A 52 -8.20 7.38 3.19
CA ASP A 52 -8.60 7.72 4.55
C ASP A 52 -7.88 8.99 5.03
N PRO A 53 -8.61 10.07 5.40
CA PRO A 53 -8.03 11.33 5.87
C PRO A 53 -7.14 11.23 7.11
N LYS A 54 -7.19 10.10 7.83
CA LYS A 54 -6.41 9.86 9.06
C LYS A 54 -5.05 9.23 8.81
N VAL A 55 -4.72 8.83 7.58
CA VAL A 55 -3.43 8.20 7.29
C VAL A 55 -2.30 9.23 7.35
N LEU A 56 -1.35 8.95 8.24
CA LEU A 56 -0.12 9.69 8.42
C LEU A 56 1.03 8.87 7.84
N VAL A 57 1.86 9.52 7.04
CA VAL A 57 3.10 8.94 6.50
C VAL A 57 4.30 9.66 7.10
N THR A 58 5.36 8.91 7.39
CA THR A 58 6.62 9.52 7.82
C THR A 58 7.25 10.33 6.68
N GLN A 59 8.16 11.24 7.01
CA GLN A 59 8.87 12.02 6.00
C GLN A 59 9.66 11.15 5.01
N ASN A 60 10.24 10.05 5.48
CA ASN A 60 10.98 9.14 4.59
C ASN A 60 10.02 8.43 3.62
N GLU A 61 8.86 7.97 4.10
CA GLU A 61 7.84 7.36 3.24
C GLU A 61 7.28 8.36 2.24
N ALA A 62 6.97 9.59 2.68
CA ALA A 62 6.48 10.64 1.79
C ALA A 62 7.52 10.98 0.70
N HIS A 63 8.82 11.02 1.04
CA HIS A 63 9.88 11.22 0.06
C HIS A 63 10.01 10.06 -0.94
N ASN A 64 9.77 8.82 -0.50
CA ASN A 64 9.84 7.65 -1.36
C ASN A 64 8.63 7.53 -2.29
N ILE A 65 7.43 7.86 -1.80
CA ILE A 65 6.17 7.75 -2.54
C ILE A 65 6.01 8.93 -3.53
N TYR A 66 6.15 10.16 -3.04
CA TYR A 66 5.87 11.38 -3.82
C TYR A 66 7.11 12.06 -4.39
N GLY A 67 8.29 11.68 -3.92
CA GLY A 67 9.56 12.30 -4.29
C GLY A 67 9.96 13.44 -3.36
N LYS A 68 11.24 13.45 -2.95
CA LYS A 68 11.82 14.47 -2.06
C LYS A 68 11.66 15.90 -2.57
N SER A 69 11.82 16.13 -3.87
CA SER A 69 11.73 17.46 -4.47
C SER A 69 10.31 18.04 -4.40
N VAL A 70 9.28 17.20 -4.57
CA VAL A 70 7.87 17.59 -4.50
C VAL A 70 7.53 18.02 -3.08
N ILE A 71 7.81 17.17 -2.09
CA ILE A 71 7.52 17.46 -0.68
C ILE A 71 8.26 18.73 -0.23
N THR A 72 9.54 18.88 -0.60
CA THR A 72 10.33 20.09 -0.28
C THR A 72 9.72 21.34 -0.92
N ALA A 73 9.23 21.25 -2.16
CA ALA A 73 8.59 22.37 -2.85
C ALA A 73 7.24 22.75 -2.20
N LEU A 74 6.45 21.78 -1.78
CA LEU A 74 5.17 22.01 -1.09
C LEU A 74 5.38 22.68 0.27
N LEU A 75 6.36 22.22 1.04
CA LEU A 75 6.76 22.84 2.32
C LEU A 75 7.23 24.28 2.12
N ARG A 76 8.12 24.52 1.14
CA ARG A 76 8.65 25.86 0.84
C ARG A 76 7.55 26.84 0.41
N ARG A 77 6.48 26.34 -0.22
CA ARG A 77 5.31 27.12 -0.62
C ARG A 77 4.29 27.31 0.52
N GLY A 78 4.51 26.69 1.69
CA GLY A 78 3.59 26.75 2.83
C GLY A 78 2.28 25.99 2.61
N LYS A 79 2.23 25.08 1.63
CA LYS A 79 1.03 24.31 1.27
C LYS A 79 0.91 22.99 2.01
N LEU A 80 2.00 22.53 2.61
CA LEU A 80 2.05 21.31 3.41
C LEU A 80 2.59 21.66 4.80
N GLN A 81 1.91 21.20 5.85
CA GLN A 81 2.35 21.40 7.23
C GLN A 81 2.94 20.10 7.80
N PRO A 82 4.16 20.14 8.38
CA PRO A 82 4.73 18.97 9.04
C PRO A 82 4.10 18.77 10.42
N TYR A 83 3.59 17.56 10.67
CA TYR A 83 3.16 17.13 12.01
C TYR A 83 4.36 16.59 12.78
N LYS A 84 4.54 17.07 14.02
CA LYS A 84 5.57 16.57 14.94
C LYS A 84 4.88 16.06 16.20
N PHE A 85 5.11 14.80 16.53
CA PHE A 85 4.71 14.25 17.82
C PHE A 85 5.86 14.48 18.81
N ASP A 86 5.52 15.07 19.95
CA ASP A 86 6.36 15.41 21.11
C ASP A 86 7.53 16.41 20.96
N MET A 87 7.68 17.22 22.00
CA MET A 87 8.82 18.10 22.25
C MET A 87 9.62 17.52 23.42
N THR A 88 10.93 17.38 23.27
CA THR A 88 11.84 17.07 24.38
C THR A 88 12.59 18.32 24.80
N GLU A 89 12.67 18.52 26.10
CA GLU A 89 13.53 19.52 26.69
C GLU A 89 14.96 18.99 26.69
N ALA A 90 15.85 19.67 25.95
CA ALA A 90 17.26 19.36 25.87
C ALA A 90 18.05 20.57 26.36
N TYR A 91 19.15 20.37 27.08
CA TYR A 91 19.98 21.47 27.55
C TYR A 91 21.20 21.62 26.63
N ASP A 92 21.54 22.85 26.23
CA ASP A 92 22.74 23.12 25.46
C ASP A 92 24.01 23.04 26.35
N LYS A 93 25.21 23.04 25.75
CA LYS A 93 26.49 23.04 26.47
C LYS A 93 26.65 24.23 27.43
N SER A 94 25.94 25.32 27.19
CA SER A 94 25.88 26.51 28.05
C SER A 94 24.86 26.40 29.19
N GLY A 95 24.09 25.31 29.27
CA GLY A 95 23.06 25.10 30.30
C GLY A 95 21.68 25.64 29.95
N ASP A 96 21.49 26.23 28.76
CA ASP A 96 20.21 26.79 28.34
C ASP A 96 19.22 25.71 27.91
N LEU A 97 17.96 25.84 28.36
CA LEU A 97 16.87 24.95 28.00
C LEU A 97 16.45 25.16 26.53
N VAL A 98 16.81 24.23 25.67
CA VAL A 98 16.40 24.18 24.26
C VAL A 98 15.28 23.16 24.08
N LYS A 99 14.07 23.63 23.76
CA LYS A 99 12.97 22.76 23.35
C LYS A 99 13.26 22.21 21.96
N ARG A 100 13.69 20.94 21.87
CA ARG A 100 13.94 20.22 20.63
C ARG A 100 12.71 19.37 20.32
N ALA A 101 12.15 19.48 19.12
CA ALA A 101 11.11 18.53 18.70
C ALA A 101 11.72 17.12 18.64
N LYS A 102 11.11 16.15 19.35
CA LYS A 102 11.60 14.77 19.42
C LYS A 102 10.64 13.90 18.65
N GLY A 103 10.84 13.78 17.35
CA GLY A 103 9.97 12.93 16.56
C GLY A 103 10.33 12.86 15.09
N VAL A 104 9.93 11.74 14.49
CA VAL A 104 9.80 11.60 13.05
C VAL A 104 8.75 12.61 12.58
N VAL A 105 9.04 13.34 11.51
CA VAL A 105 8.06 14.26 10.91
C VAL A 105 7.04 13.43 10.14
N TYR A 106 5.76 13.66 10.39
CA TYR A 106 4.66 13.01 9.69
C TYR A 106 3.92 14.02 8.81
N TYR A 107 3.32 13.51 7.74
CA TYR A 107 2.44 14.26 6.85
C TYR A 107 1.14 13.49 6.67
N ARG A 108 0.01 14.20 6.58
CA ARG A 108 -1.25 13.58 6.16
C ARG A 108 -1.23 13.37 4.65
N VAL A 109 -1.56 12.16 4.22
CA VAL A 109 -1.59 11.79 2.79
C VAL A 109 -2.58 12.69 2.04
N ALA A 110 -3.80 12.83 2.56
CA ALA A 110 -4.82 13.71 1.99
C ALA A 110 -4.37 15.17 1.84
N GLU A 111 -3.52 15.69 2.75
CA GLU A 111 -2.98 17.05 2.62
C GLU A 111 -1.92 17.16 1.53
N ILE A 112 -1.10 16.11 1.36
CA ILE A 112 -0.12 16.06 0.27
C ILE A 112 -0.85 16.07 -1.07
N ASP A 113 -1.88 15.23 -1.23
CA ASP A 113 -2.65 15.14 -2.48
C ASP A 113 -3.35 16.45 -2.81
N ASN A 114 -4.08 17.03 -1.83
CA ASN A 114 -4.71 18.34 -2.00
C ASN A 114 -3.68 19.44 -2.33
N ALA A 115 -2.52 19.44 -1.67
CA ALA A 115 -1.47 20.42 -1.93
C ALA A 115 -0.84 20.25 -3.32
N ILE A 116 -0.74 19.03 -3.84
CA ILE A 116 -0.29 18.74 -5.22
C ILE A 116 -1.32 19.25 -6.22
N GLU A 117 -2.60 18.97 -6.01
CA GLU A 117 -3.69 19.47 -6.86
C GLU A 117 -3.70 21.00 -6.91
N GLU A 118 -3.70 21.67 -5.75
CA GLU A 118 -3.62 23.13 -5.67
C GLU A 118 -2.35 23.69 -6.31
N ALA A 119 -1.20 23.07 -6.08
CA ALA A 119 0.07 23.51 -6.65
C ALA A 119 0.12 23.35 -8.19
N ASN A 120 -0.54 22.32 -8.72
CA ASN A 120 -0.71 22.10 -10.16
C ASN A 120 -1.65 23.14 -10.78
N VAL A 121 -2.78 23.45 -10.12
CA VAL A 121 -3.67 24.55 -10.54
C VAL A 121 -2.90 25.88 -10.61
N LEU A 122 -2.06 26.17 -9.61
CA LEU A 122 -1.22 27.38 -9.60
C LEU A 122 -0.12 27.37 -10.68
N LYS A 123 0.40 26.19 -11.08
CA LYS A 123 1.38 26.07 -12.18
C LYS A 123 0.71 26.27 -13.54
N GLY A 124 -0.55 25.83 -13.70
CA GLY A 124 -1.39 26.11 -14.86
C GLY A 124 -1.67 27.60 -15.04
N ILE A 125 -1.95 28.31 -13.93
CA ILE A 125 -2.18 29.77 -13.94
C ILE A 125 -0.89 30.55 -14.24
N ARG A 126 0.27 30.09 -13.75
CA ARG A 126 1.58 30.76 -13.98
C ARG A 126 2.12 30.68 -15.41
N ARG A 127 1.44 30.01 -16.36
CA ARG A 127 1.84 30.02 -17.78
C ARG A 127 1.16 31.10 -18.62
N ILE A 128 0.28 31.91 -18.03
CA ILE A 128 -0.32 33.07 -18.71
C ILE A 128 0.26 34.33 -18.05
N GLY A 129 1.37 34.80 -18.59
CA GLY A 129 1.98 36.05 -18.16
C GLY A 129 3.48 36.04 -18.36
N ILE A 130 3.92 36.81 -19.35
CA ILE A 130 5.30 37.13 -19.73
C ILE A 130 5.89 36.14 -20.76
N ARG A 131 5.47 36.32 -22.02
CA ARG A 131 6.35 36.93 -23.03
C ARG A 131 5.53 37.62 -24.11
#